data_AF-A0A7C6B0Q2-F1
#
_entry.id   AF-A0A7C6B0Q2-F1
#
_cell.length_a   1.000
_cell.length_b   1.000
_cell.length_c   1.000
_cell.angle_alpha   90.00
_cell.angle_beta   90.00
_cell.angle_gamma   90.00
#
_symmetry.space_group_name_H-M   'P 1'
#
loop_
_entity.id
_entity.type
_entity.pdbx_description
1 polymer ?
#
loop_
_entity_poly.entity_id
_entity_poly.type
_entity_poly.pdbx_seq_one_letter_code
_entity_poly.pdbx_strand_id
1 'polypeptide(L)'
;MPDELGWIIQRRGSDPTSRSLREGKRGELEAAKVLKKLGIDAKRSAQYCGHHGTGDLTVDCPIHFEVKRQERLNVYEAINQAVRDSCGKVPAVLWRRNRCDWILILRVDDVLRFVKAMMKRETETP
;
A
#
# COMPACT_ATOMS: atom_id res chain seq x y z
N MET A 1 -4.58 -43.48 -26.84
CA MET A 1 -4.84 -42.04 -27.10
C MET A 1 -5.90 -41.59 -26.12
N PRO A 2 -5.53 -41.15 -24.90
CA PRO A 2 -6.43 -40.46 -24.01
C PRO A 2 -6.47 -38.97 -24.37
N ASP A 3 -7.70 -38.51 -24.50
CA ASP A 3 -8.22 -37.17 -24.64
C ASP A 3 -7.64 -36.17 -23.62
N GLU A 4 -6.83 -35.25 -24.15
CA GLU A 4 -6.58 -33.94 -23.57
C GLU A 4 -7.91 -33.21 -23.41
N LEU A 5 -8.28 -32.79 -22.18
CA LEU A 5 -9.09 -31.60 -21.87
C LEU A 5 -9.40 -31.55 -20.35
N GLY A 6 -8.38 -31.25 -19.54
CA GLY A 6 -8.49 -31.11 -18.08
C GLY A 6 -8.00 -29.79 -17.50
N TRP A 7 -7.79 -28.74 -18.31
CA TRP A 7 -7.03 -27.54 -17.92
C TRP A 7 -7.76 -26.19 -18.02
N ILE A 8 -9.06 -26.09 -17.73
CA ILE A 8 -9.71 -24.76 -17.69
C ILE A 8 -10.62 -24.61 -16.46
N ILE A 9 -9.99 -24.34 -15.31
CA ILE A 9 -10.60 -23.45 -14.30
C ILE A 9 -9.53 -22.42 -13.89
N GLN A 10 -9.25 -21.49 -14.80
CA GLN A 10 -8.65 -20.22 -14.39
C GLN A 10 -9.74 -19.41 -13.67
N ARG A 11 -9.55 -19.19 -12.36
CA ARG A 11 -10.32 -18.21 -11.59
C ARG A 11 -10.15 -16.84 -12.25
N ARG A 12 -11.16 -16.39 -13.00
CA ARG A 12 -11.24 -15.00 -13.48
C ARG A 12 -11.46 -14.10 -12.26
N GLY A 13 -10.38 -13.46 -11.78
CA GLY A 13 -10.53 -12.21 -11.04
C GLY A 13 -11.21 -11.20 -11.97
N SER A 14 -12.29 -10.57 -11.53
CA SER A 14 -12.96 -9.52 -12.30
C SER A 14 -12.02 -8.32 -12.48
N ASP A 15 -11.80 -7.88 -13.72
CA ASP A 15 -11.01 -6.68 -13.99
C ASP A 15 -11.55 -5.46 -13.23
N PRO A 16 -10.67 -4.60 -12.68
CA PRO A 16 -11.09 -3.45 -11.89
C PRO A 16 -11.88 -2.46 -12.76
N THR A 17 -13.06 -2.07 -12.29
CA THR A 17 -13.92 -1.09 -12.97
C THR A 17 -13.29 0.32 -13.01
N SER A 18 -13.75 1.16 -13.94
CA SER A 18 -13.31 2.57 -14.00
C SER A 18 -13.61 3.38 -12.72
N ARG A 19 -14.57 2.94 -11.90
CA ARG A 19 -14.88 3.57 -10.61
C ARG A 19 -13.86 3.18 -9.55
N SER A 20 -13.58 1.89 -9.39
CA SER A 20 -12.58 1.40 -8.43
C SER A 20 -11.18 1.95 -8.72
N LEU A 21 -10.81 2.09 -10.00
CA LEU A 21 -9.54 2.72 -10.39
C LEU A 21 -9.46 4.20 -10.01
N ARG A 22 -10.54 4.96 -10.22
CA ARG A 22 -10.61 6.38 -9.82
C ARG A 22 -10.57 6.56 -8.31
N GLU A 23 -11.24 5.67 -7.57
CA GLU A 23 -11.24 5.69 -6.11
C GLU A 23 -9.88 5.30 -5.52
N GLY A 24 -9.18 4.34 -6.13
CA GLY A 24 -7.79 4.00 -5.80
C GLY A 24 -6.87 5.21 -5.97
N LYS A 25 -6.88 5.83 -7.16
CA LYS A 25 -6.11 7.05 -7.45
C LYS A 25 -6.39 8.18 -6.46
N ARG A 26 -7.66 8.39 -6.09
CA ARG A 26 -8.04 9.40 -5.10
C ARG A 26 -7.53 9.04 -3.70
N GLY A 27 -7.62 7.77 -3.32
CA GLY A 27 -7.11 7.26 -2.04
C GLY A 27 -5.60 7.50 -1.89
N GLU A 28 -4.83 7.18 -2.92
CA GLU A 28 -3.37 7.39 -2.93
C GLU A 28 -3.01 8.88 -2.82
N LEU A 29 -3.71 9.76 -3.56
CA LEU A 29 -3.48 11.20 -3.48
C LEU A 29 -3.81 11.77 -2.10
N GLU A 30 -4.90 11.30 -1.49
CA GLU A 30 -5.27 11.66 -0.11
C GLU A 30 -4.21 11.16 0.89
N ALA A 31 -3.76 9.91 0.75
CA ALA A 31 -2.72 9.32 1.60
C ALA A 31 -1.38 10.06 1.49
N ALA A 32 -0.94 10.43 0.28
CA ALA A 32 0.28 11.20 0.07
C ALA A 32 0.25 12.55 0.83
N LYS A 33 -0.91 13.21 0.87
CA LYS A 33 -1.09 14.46 1.64
C LYS A 33 -1.00 14.23 3.14
N VAL A 34 -1.55 13.12 3.64
CA VAL A 34 -1.45 12.75 5.05
C VAL A 34 0.01 12.51 5.43
N LEU A 35 0.74 11.74 4.62
CA LEU A 35 2.15 11.45 4.85
C LEU A 35 3.00 12.74 4.86
N LYS A 36 2.74 13.69 3.95
CA LYS A 36 3.42 15.01 3.97
C LYS A 36 3.18 15.77 5.27
N LYS A 37 1.97 15.71 5.85
CA LYS A 37 1.69 16.33 7.17
C LYS A 37 2.46 15.67 8.31
N LEU A 38 2.88 14.42 8.14
CA LEU A 38 3.73 13.69 9.08
C LEU A 38 5.24 13.87 8.79
N GLY A 39 5.61 14.80 7.90
CA GLY A 39 7.00 15.04 7.53
C GLY A 39 7.57 14.03 6.53
N ILE A 40 6.72 13.23 5.86
CA ILE A 40 7.12 12.27 4.84
C ILE A 40 6.86 12.85 3.43
N ASP A 41 7.90 13.11 2.63
CA ASP A 41 7.69 13.46 1.23
C ASP A 41 7.19 12.24 0.44
N ALA A 42 5.88 12.22 0.26
CA ALA A 42 5.19 11.19 -0.48
C ALA A 42 4.68 11.73 -1.82
N LYS A 43 4.83 10.95 -2.88
CA LYS A 43 4.26 11.22 -4.20
C LYS A 43 3.57 9.95 -4.70
N ARG A 44 2.45 10.10 -5.37
CA ARG A 44 1.79 8.97 -6.05
C ARG A 44 2.67 8.49 -7.20
N SER A 45 2.94 7.20 -7.27
CA SER A 45 3.67 6.65 -8.42
C SER A 45 2.75 6.66 -9.64
N ALA A 46 3.27 7.09 -10.80
CA ALA A 46 2.56 6.91 -12.05
C ALA A 46 2.74 5.45 -12.44
N GLN A 47 1.75 4.59 -12.19
CA GLN A 47 1.72 3.22 -12.71
C GLN A 47 1.68 3.26 -14.24
N TYR A 48 2.84 3.35 -14.86
CA TYR A 48 3.08 2.94 -16.23
C TYR A 48 4.01 1.74 -16.17
N CYS A 49 3.57 0.64 -16.78
CA CYS A 49 4.27 -0.64 -16.94
C CYS A 49 4.17 -1.63 -15.77
N GLY A 50 3.02 -2.31 -15.67
CA GLY A 50 2.91 -3.79 -15.60
C GLY A 50 3.67 -4.61 -14.56
N HIS A 51 4.42 -4.01 -13.62
CA HIS A 51 5.12 -4.73 -12.56
C HIS A 51 4.32 -4.65 -11.26
N HIS A 52 3.75 -5.80 -10.89
CA HIS A 52 2.98 -6.10 -9.68
C HIS A 52 3.71 -5.86 -8.33
N GLY A 53 4.76 -5.01 -8.27
CA GLY A 53 5.60 -4.86 -7.08
C GLY A 53 6.11 -3.44 -6.79
N THR A 54 5.60 -2.42 -7.49
CA THR A 54 5.97 -1.02 -7.21
C THR A 54 4.77 -0.32 -6.58
N GLY A 55 4.86 -0.08 -5.27
CA GLY A 55 3.77 0.47 -4.47
C GLY A 55 3.21 1.78 -5.03
N ASP A 56 1.94 2.04 -4.69
CA ASP A 56 1.16 3.17 -5.20
C ASP A 56 1.69 4.55 -4.76
N LEU A 57 2.64 4.55 -3.82
CA LEU A 57 3.32 5.74 -3.29
C LEU A 57 4.84 5.57 -3.33
N THR A 58 5.52 6.58 -3.87
CA THR A 58 6.95 6.83 -3.65
C THR A 58 7.10 7.67 -2.41
N VAL A 59 7.87 7.18 -1.43
CA VAL A 59 8.18 7.88 -0.18
C VAL A 59 9.69 7.92 0.04
N ASP A 60 10.17 8.99 0.66
CA ASP A 60 11.57 9.24 1.00
C ASP A 60 12.01 8.54 2.31
N CYS A 61 11.38 7.45 2.72
CA CYS A 61 11.72 6.66 3.93
C CYS A 61 11.84 5.18 3.60
N PRO A 62 12.53 4.40 4.44
CA PRO A 62 12.56 2.94 4.32
C PRO A 62 11.26 2.30 4.87
N ILE A 63 10.10 2.88 4.54
CA ILE A 63 8.76 2.40 4.89
C ILE A 63 8.00 2.12 3.59
N HIS A 64 7.30 0.99 3.54
CA HIS A 64 6.37 0.65 2.48
C HIS A 64 4.95 0.84 3.01
N PHE A 65 4.17 1.70 2.36
CA PHE A 65 2.78 1.98 2.72
C PHE A 65 1.83 1.33 1.73
N GLU A 66 1.02 0.40 2.23
CA GLU A 66 -0.14 -0.14 1.51
C GLU A 66 -1.37 0.75 1.80
N VAL A 67 -1.98 1.33 0.76
CA VAL A 67 -3.07 2.29 0.91
C VAL A 67 -4.42 1.62 0.64
N LYS A 68 -5.35 1.71 1.58
CA LYS A 68 -6.71 1.18 1.46
C LYS A 68 -7.75 2.25 1.74
N ARG A 69 -8.58 2.55 0.74
CA ARG A 69 -9.76 3.44 0.89
C ARG A 69 -11.02 2.62 0.65
N GLN A 70 -11.55 2.02 1.72
CA GLN A 70 -12.71 1.12 1.64
C GLN A 70 -13.45 1.05 2.97
N GLU A 71 -14.75 0.73 2.94
CA GLU A 71 -15.60 0.69 4.13
C GLU A 71 -15.27 -0.44 5.10
N ARG A 72 -14.81 -1.58 4.58
CA ARG A 72 -14.43 -2.76 5.37
C ARG A 72 -13.03 -3.18 4.99
N LEU A 73 -12.21 -3.48 5.98
CA LEU A 73 -10.83 -3.94 5.80
C LEU A 73 -10.62 -5.26 6.54
N ASN A 74 -10.13 -6.27 5.83
CA ASN A 74 -9.49 -7.40 6.47
C ASN A 74 -8.05 -6.99 6.82
N VAL A 75 -7.81 -6.72 8.11
CA VAL A 75 -6.54 -6.17 8.59
C VAL A 75 -5.39 -7.14 8.32
N TYR A 76 -5.58 -8.44 8.53
CA TYR A 76 -4.52 -9.43 8.33
C TYR A 76 -4.15 -9.60 6.87
N GLU A 77 -5.13 -9.62 5.96
CA GLU A 77 -4.84 -9.66 4.51
C GLU A 77 -4.07 -8.42 4.06
N ALA A 78 -4.48 -7.24 4.52
CA ALA A 78 -3.81 -5.98 4.17
C ALA A 78 -2.38 -5.92 4.69
N ILE A 79 -2.16 -6.33 5.94
CA ILE A 79 -0.82 -6.43 6.52
C ILE A 79 0.03 -7.45 5.76
N ASN A 80 -0.52 -8.62 5.43
CA ASN A 80 0.20 -9.63 4.66
C ASN A 80 0.57 -9.14 3.25
N GLN A 81 -0.29 -8.34 2.61
CA GLN A 81 0.04 -7.68 1.35
C GLN A 81 1.21 -6.70 1.53
N ALA A 82 1.12 -5.81 2.53
CA ALA A 82 2.18 -4.84 2.81
C ALA A 82 3.52 -5.53 3.13
N VAL A 83 3.51 -6.66 3.86
CA VAL A 83 4.72 -7.44 4.16
C VAL A 83 5.33 -8.01 2.89
N ARG A 84 4.53 -8.66 2.03
CA ARG A 84 5.01 -9.25 0.77
C ARG A 84 5.62 -8.20 -0.16
N ASP A 85 5.01 -7.02 -0.25
CA ASP A 85 5.41 -5.97 -1.19
C ASP A 85 6.44 -5.00 -0.61
N SER A 86 6.78 -5.14 0.68
CA SER A 86 7.71 -4.24 1.36
C SER A 86 9.14 -4.28 0.79
N CYS A 87 9.55 -5.39 0.17
CA CYS A 87 10.88 -5.58 -0.42
C CYS A 87 12.01 -5.14 0.54
N GLY A 88 11.91 -5.50 1.82
CA GLY A 88 12.90 -5.17 2.87
C GLY A 88 12.64 -3.85 3.62
N LYS A 89 11.70 -3.02 3.16
CA LYS A 89 11.23 -1.83 3.89
C LYS A 89 10.34 -2.22 5.08
N VAL A 90 10.03 -1.26 5.95
CA VAL A 90 9.08 -1.47 7.05
C VAL A 90 7.65 -1.49 6.50
N PRO A 91 6.87 -2.57 6.66
CA PRO A 91 5.50 -2.62 6.16
C PRO A 91 4.55 -1.81 7.04
N ALA A 92 3.69 -1.02 6.42
CA ALA A 92 2.64 -0.25 7.09
C ALA A 92 1.39 -0.20 6.20
N VAL A 93 0.21 -0.13 6.83
CA VAL A 93 -1.05 0.07 6.10
C VAL A 93 -1.63 1.41 6.49
N LEU A 94 -1.99 2.23 5.48
CA LEU A 94 -2.84 3.39 5.66
C LEU A 94 -4.25 3.03 5.23
N TRP A 95 -5.20 3.09 6.16
CA TRP A 95 -6.59 2.79 5.87
C TRP A 95 -7.52 3.91 6.28
N ARG A 96 -8.54 4.14 5.47
CA ARG A 96 -9.71 4.88 5.91
C ARG A 96 -11.00 4.38 5.28
N ARG A 97 -12.09 4.67 5.98
CA ARG A 97 -13.46 4.62 5.47
C ARG A 97 -13.87 5.97 4.89
N ASN A 98 -14.97 6.01 4.13
CA ASN A 98 -15.51 7.28 3.67
C ASN A 98 -15.88 8.16 4.86
N ARG A 99 -15.51 9.45 4.77
CA ARG A 99 -15.76 10.49 5.79
C ARG A 99 -15.15 10.19 7.18
N CYS A 100 -14.22 9.23 7.27
CA CYS A 100 -13.43 8.99 8.47
C CYS A 100 -11.99 9.43 8.27
N ASP A 101 -11.29 9.60 9.37
CA ASP A 101 -9.85 9.87 9.43
C ASP A 101 -9.02 8.69 8.91
N TRP A 102 -7.78 8.99 8.56
CA TRP A 102 -6.79 7.98 8.19
C TRP A 102 -6.22 7.31 9.44
N ILE A 103 -6.15 5.99 9.40
CA ILE A 103 -5.59 5.14 10.44
C ILE A 103 -4.31 4.51 9.90
N LEU A 104 -3.24 4.58 10.68
CA LEU A 104 -2.02 3.82 10.47
C LEU A 104 -2.11 2.49 11.22
N ILE A 105 -1.89 1.39 10.52
CA ILE A 105 -1.87 0.05 11.10
C ILE A 105 -0.48 -0.54 10.92
N LEU A 106 0.07 -1.06 12.02
CA LEU A 106 1.38 -1.70 12.11
C LEU A 106 1.24 -3.02 12.85
N ARG A 107 2.09 -3.99 12.51
CA ARG A 107 2.35 -5.11 13.42
C ARG A 107 3.19 -4.59 14.58
N VAL A 108 2.94 -5.11 15.77
CA VAL A 108 3.69 -4.74 16.98
C VAL A 108 5.20 -4.94 16.77
N ASP A 109 5.59 -6.05 16.12
CA ASP A 109 6.99 -6.38 15.83
C ASP A 109 7.70 -5.38 14.90
N ASP A 110 6.95 -4.63 14.09
CA ASP A 110 7.49 -3.64 13.16
C ASP A 110 7.60 -2.24 13.78
N VAL A 111 7.00 -1.98 14.95
CA VAL A 111 6.93 -0.65 15.58
C VAL A 111 8.31 -0.04 15.79
N LEU A 112 9.26 -0.81 16.34
CA LEU A 112 10.61 -0.27 16.60
C LEU A 112 11.34 0.10 15.29
N ARG A 113 11.18 -0.72 14.24
CA ARG A 113 11.75 -0.42 12.92
C ARG A 113 11.09 0.80 12.30
N PHE A 114 9.77 0.93 12.46
CA PHE A 114 9.01 2.08 11.99
C PHE A 114 9.48 3.39 12.65
N VAL A 115 9.58 3.41 13.98
CA VAL A 115 10.06 4.59 14.72
C VAL A 115 11.47 4.98 14.29
N LYS A 116 12.39 4.01 14.19
CA LYS A 116 13.77 4.27 13.70
C LYS A 116 13.79 4.82 12.28
N ALA A 117 12.92 4.32 11.40
CA ALA A 117 12.80 4.80 10.03
C ALA A 117 12.33 6.26 9.94
N MET A 118 11.48 6.69 10.89
CA MET A 118 11.00 8.06 11.00
C MET A 118 12.04 9.01 11.59
N MET A 119 12.73 8.61 12.66
CA MET A 119 13.69 9.46 13.39
C MET A 119 14.97 9.77 12.60
N LYS A 120 15.44 8.84 11.74
CA LYS A 120 16.67 9.05 10.94
C LYS A 120 16.64 10.29 10.04
N ARG A 121 15.47 10.89 9.85
CA ARG A 121 15.30 12.12 9.09
C ARG A 121 15.56 13.40 9.88
N GLU A 122 15.45 13.37 11.20
CA GLU A 122 15.70 14.56 12.03
C GLU A 122 17.21 14.90 12.09
N THR A 123 18.08 13.91 11.86
CA THR A 123 19.54 14.05 11.92
C THR A 123 20.20 14.48 10.61
N GLU A 124 19.47 14.60 9.51
CA GLU A 124 19.96 15.05 8.21
C GLU A 124 19.33 16.41 7.84
N THR A 125 19.51 17.40 8.71
CA THR A 125 19.28 18.81 8.36
C THR A 125 20.64 19.52 8.42
N PRO A 126 21.12 20.14 7.32
CA PRO A 126 22.26 21.06 7.35
C PRO A 126 22.01 22.28 8.23
#